data_AF-A0A6P0UNT7-F1
#
_entry.id   AF-A0A6P0UNT7-F1
#
_cell.length_a   1.000
_cell.length_b   1.000
_cell.length_c   1.000
_cell.angle_alpha   90.00
_cell.angle_beta   90.00
_cell.angle_gamma   90.00
#
_symmetry.space_group_name_H-M   'P 1'
#
loop_
_entity.id
_entity.type
_entity.pdbx_description
1 polymer ?
#
loop_
_entity_poly.entity_id
_entity_poly.type
_entity_poly.pdbx_seq_one_letter_code
_entity_poly.pdbx_strand_id
1 'polypeptide(L)'
;MSYESICQNALRKHYRLFRKKIRDDFFVSSEYQANKAVNEMLNMVNKEIEKRSMHENLNEKIRLQNEYIRTKYIAMGREYAIRYCKSLDLFP
;
A
#
# COMPACT_ATOMS: atom_id res chain seq x y z
N MET A 1 10.96 -17.01 -0.94
CA MET A 1 9.69 -16.30 -1.18
C MET A 1 9.97 -15.21 -2.21
N SER A 2 9.23 -15.11 -3.32
CA SER A 2 9.55 -14.12 -4.35
C SER A 2 9.29 -12.68 -3.87
N TYR A 3 10.02 -11.70 -4.41
CA TYR A 3 9.83 -10.29 -4.08
C TYR A 3 8.42 -9.80 -4.43
N GLU A 4 7.84 -10.30 -5.52
CA GLU A 4 6.44 -10.06 -5.88
C GLU A 4 5.47 -10.58 -4.82
N SER A 5 5.69 -11.80 -4.30
CA SER A 5 4.86 -12.38 -3.23
C SER A 5 4.97 -11.54 -1.95
N ILE A 6 6.15 -11.00 -1.62
CA ILE A 6 6.33 -10.08 -0.48
C ILE A 6 5.47 -8.83 -0.68
N CYS A 7 5.59 -8.19 -1.85
CA CYS A 7 4.82 -6.98 -2.19
C CYS A 7 3.32 -7.23 -2.17
N GLN A 8 2.86 -8.32 -2.78
CA GLN A 8 1.45 -8.69 -2.85
C GLN A 8 0.86 -8.96 -1.46
N ASN A 9 1.58 -9.68 -0.60
CA ASN A 9 1.10 -10.00 0.75
C ASN A 9 1.04 -8.76 1.63
N ALA A 10 2.05 -7.88 1.56
CA ALA A 10 2.06 -6.60 2.27
C ALA A 10 0.88 -5.72 1.81
N LEU A 11 0.68 -5.58 0.49
CA LEU A 11 -0.42 -4.79 -0.06
C LEU A 11 -1.79 -5.34 0.37
N ARG A 12 -2.03 -6.65 0.21
CA ARG A 12 -3.31 -7.27 0.60
C ARG A 12 -3.65 -7.04 2.07
N LYS A 13 -2.68 -7.24 2.95
CA LYS A 13 -2.84 -7.04 4.39
C LYS A 13 -3.21 -5.59 4.72
N HIS A 14 -2.41 -4.63 4.25
CA HIS A 14 -2.63 -3.23 4.60
C HIS A 14 -3.84 -2.62 3.90
N TYR A 15 -4.17 -3.06 2.68
CA TYR A 15 -5.40 -2.67 2.02
C TYR A 15 -6.65 -3.13 2.78
N ARG A 16 -6.64 -4.37 3.31
CA ARG A 16 -7.74 -4.86 4.17
C ARG A 16 -7.88 -4.02 5.44
N LEU A 17 -6.78 -3.67 6.10
CA LEU A 17 -6.79 -2.82 7.29
C LEU A 17 -7.31 -1.40 6.97
N PHE A 18 -6.85 -0.83 5.85
CA PHE A 18 -7.33 0.44 5.32
C PHE A 18 -8.84 0.42 5.11
N ARG A 19 -9.38 -0.59 4.40
CA ARG A 19 -10.83 -0.71 4.16
C ARG A 19 -11.64 -0.78 5.45
N LYS A 20 -11.12 -1.45 6.47
CA LYS A 20 -11.75 -1.51 7.80
C LYS A 20 -11.76 -0.15 8.47
N LYS A 21 -10.63 0.57 8.45
CA LYS A 21 -10.48 1.91 9.03
C LYS A 21 -11.40 2.94 8.39
N ILE A 22 -11.50 2.94 7.06
CA ILE A 22 -12.34 3.91 6.31
C ILE A 22 -13.84 3.69 6.56
N ARG A 23 -14.25 2.45 6.84
CA ARG A 23 -15.64 2.10 7.17
C ARG A 23 -15.97 2.17 8.65
N ASP A 24 -15.02 2.60 9.47
CA ASP A 24 -15.25 2.75 10.90
C ASP A 24 -16.23 3.90 11.13
N ASP A 25 -17.23 3.70 11.99
CA ASP A 25 -18.27 4.71 12.27
C ASP A 25 -17.68 6.00 12.86
N PHE A 26 -16.49 5.91 13.46
CA PHE A 26 -15.75 7.06 13.99
C PHE A 26 -14.80 7.70 12.96
N PHE A 27 -14.80 7.20 11.72
CA PHE A 27 -14.00 7.79 10.65
C PHE A 27 -14.59 9.12 10.18
N VAL A 28 -13.81 10.20 10.30
CA VAL A 28 -14.23 11.52 9.83
C VAL A 28 -14.26 11.55 8.30
N SER A 29 -15.47 11.53 7.74
CA SER A 29 -15.76 11.56 6.30
C SER A 29 -15.33 12.89 5.67
N SER A 30 -14.07 12.95 5.24
CA SER A 30 -13.49 14.09 4.52
C SER A 30 -12.40 13.62 3.57
N GLU A 31 -12.22 14.35 2.46
CA GLU A 31 -11.15 14.10 1.50
C GLU A 31 -9.76 14.11 2.16
N TYR A 32 -9.53 15.04 3.09
CA TYR A 32 -8.25 15.12 3.81
C TYR A 32 -7.96 13.84 4.61
N GLN A 33 -8.93 13.34 5.37
CA GLN A 33 -8.76 12.12 6.17
C GLN A 33 -8.64 10.88 5.28
N ALA A 34 -9.36 10.84 4.15
CA ALA A 34 -9.23 9.78 3.17
C ALA A 34 -7.82 9.76 2.56
N ASN A 35 -7.30 10.91 2.11
CA ASN A 35 -5.92 11.05 1.61
C ASN A 35 -4.88 10.65 2.66
N LYS A 36 -5.08 11.07 3.92
CA LYS A 36 -4.21 10.68 5.03
C LYS A 36 -4.19 9.17 5.22
N ALA A 37 -5.36 8.52 5.24
CA ALA A 37 -5.47 7.06 5.38
C ALA A 37 -4.85 6.29 4.21
N VAL A 38 -4.98 6.80 2.97
CA VAL A 38 -4.31 6.24 1.79
C VAL A 38 -2.79 6.30 1.96
N ASN A 39 -2.25 7.46 2.33
CA ASN A 39 -0.81 7.64 2.52
C ASN A 39 -0.27 6.77 3.67
N GLU A 40 -0.99 6.69 4.79
CA GLU A 40 -0.66 5.79 5.89
C GLU A 40 -0.61 4.33 5.44
N MET A 41 -1.60 3.87 4.67
CA MET A 41 -1.61 2.52 4.12
C MET A 41 -0.38 2.25 3.26
N LEU A 42 -0.05 3.14 2.32
CA LEU A 42 1.11 2.97 1.42
C LEU A 42 2.43 2.98 2.19
N ASN A 43 2.56 3.83 3.21
CA ASN A 43 3.73 3.87 4.08
C ASN A 43 3.91 2.55 4.85
N MET A 44 2.80 1.97 5.33
CA MET A 44 2.85 0.67 6.01
C MET A 44 3.21 -0.48 5.05
N VAL A 45 2.70 -0.46 3.82
CA VAL A 45 3.11 -1.41 2.76
C VAL A 45 4.62 -1.31 2.51
N ASN A 46 5.14 -0.10 2.31
CA ASN A 46 6.57 0.13 2.09
C ASN A 46 7.42 -0.40 3.24
N LYS A 47 7.08 -0.07 4.49
CA LYS A 47 7.80 -0.53 5.68
C LYS A 47 7.79 -2.06 5.80
N GLU A 48 6.67 -2.72 5.51
CA GLU A 48 6.59 -4.18 5.58
C GLU A 48 7.39 -4.87 4.47
N ILE A 49 7.41 -4.30 3.25
CA ILE A 49 8.27 -4.78 2.16
C ILE A 49 9.73 -4.65 2.55
N GLU A 50 10.15 -3.46 3.00
CA GLU A 50 11.54 -3.18 3.40
C GLU A 50 12.01 -4.13 4.50
N LYS A 51 11.20 -4.30 5.55
CA LYS A 51 11.50 -5.23 6.65
C LYS A 51 11.68 -6.67 6.17
N ARG A 52 10.89 -7.12 5.20
CA ARG A 52 10.97 -8.49 4.65
C ARG A 52 12.09 -8.66 3.61
N SER A 53 12.60 -7.57 3.04
CA SER A 53 13.67 -7.58 2.04
C SER A 53 15.08 -7.33 2.61
N MET A 54 15.22 -7.06 3.90
CA MET A 54 16.47 -6.57 4.53
C MET A 54 17.64 -7.58 4.63
N HIS A 55 17.63 -8.69 3.88
CA HIS A 55 18.57 -9.80 4.13
C HIS A 55 19.42 -10.26 2.95
N GLU A 56 19.46 -9.55 1.82
CA GLU A 56 20.24 -10.02 0.68
C GLU A 56 21.21 -8.93 0.18
N ASN A 57 22.51 -9.25 0.19
CA ASN A 57 23.53 -8.54 -0.61
C ASN A 57 23.24 -8.83 -2.08
N LEU A 58 22.25 -8.11 -2.63
CA LEU A 58 21.77 -8.29 -3.99
C LEU A 58 22.71 -7.61 -4.98
N ASN A 59 22.87 -8.24 -6.15
CA ASN A 59 23.48 -7.54 -7.28
C ASN A 59 22.60 -6.35 -7.72
N GLU A 60 23.21 -5.40 -8.42
CA GLU A 60 22.53 -4.16 -8.83
C GLU A 60 21.31 -4.41 -9.75
N LYS A 61 21.38 -5.42 -10.62
CA LYS A 61 20.28 -5.78 -11.53
C LYS A 61 19.04 -6.25 -10.75
N ILE A 62 19.21 -7.09 -9.74
CA ILE A 62 18.12 -7.60 -8.90
C ILE A 62 17.57 -6.47 -8.04
N ARG A 63 18.43 -5.56 -7.54
CA ARG A 63 18.00 -4.36 -6.82
C ARG A 63 17.05 -3.50 -7.66
N LEU A 64 17.44 -3.19 -8.91
CA LEU A 64 16.61 -2.42 -9.84
C LEU A 64 15.28 -3.12 -10.17
N GLN A 65 15.33 -4.45 -10.38
CA GLN A 65 14.12 -5.24 -10.61
C GLN A 65 13.17 -5.21 -9.41
N ASN A 66 13.70 -5.33 -8.19
CA ASN A 66 12.93 -5.25 -6.96
C ASN A 66 12.31 -3.84 -6.79
N GLU A 67 13.07 -2.78 -7.05
CA GLU A 67 12.56 -1.41 -7.00
C GLU A 67 11.42 -1.16 -8.00
N TYR A 68 11.56 -1.68 -9.23
CA TYR A 68 10.49 -1.63 -10.22
C TYR A 68 9.22 -2.37 -9.75
N ILE A 69 9.38 -3.59 -9.24
CA ILE A 69 8.26 -4.38 -8.71
C ILE A 69 7.58 -3.63 -7.55
N ARG A 70 8.36 -3.12 -6.59
CA ARG A 70 7.86 -2.34 -5.46
C ARG A 70 7.03 -1.15 -5.94
N THR A 71 7.59 -0.36 -6.86
CA THR A 71 6.93 0.83 -7.41
C THR A 71 5.59 0.47 -8.06
N LYS A 72 5.54 -0.61 -8.83
CA LYS A 72 4.30 -1.12 -9.45
C LYS A 72 3.22 -1.47 -8.40
N TYR A 73 3.60 -2.15 -7.32
CA TYR A 73 2.65 -2.50 -6.26
C TYR A 73 2.19 -1.29 -5.44
N ILE A 74 3.04 -0.30 -5.22
CA ILE A 74 2.65 0.95 -4.55
C ILE A 74 1.68 1.76 -5.41
N ALA A 75 1.93 1.88 -6.72
CA ALA A 75 1.02 2.53 -7.65
C ALA A 75 -0.35 1.83 -7.68
N MET A 76 -0.35 0.48 -7.79
CA MET A 76 -1.57 -0.33 -7.74
C MET A 76 -2.33 -0.14 -6.42
N GLY A 77 -1.63 -0.14 -5.29
CA GLY A 77 -2.25 0.09 -3.99
C GLY A 77 -2.91 1.46 -3.88
N ARG A 78 -2.27 2.50 -4.43
CA ARG A 78 -2.82 3.85 -4.48
C ARG A 78 -4.09 3.90 -5.32
N GLU A 79 -4.07 3.34 -6.52
CA GLU A 79 -5.25 3.28 -7.40
C GLU A 79 -6.43 2.58 -6.74
N TYR A 80 -6.20 1.42 -6.09
CA TYR A 80 -7.24 0.67 -5.40
C TYR A 80 -7.81 1.41 -4.19
N ALA A 81 -6.97 2.11 -3.44
CA ALA A 81 -7.41 2.89 -2.29
C ALA A 81 -8.21 4.13 -2.72
N ILE A 82 -7.77 4.83 -3.77
CA ILE A 82 -8.50 5.97 -4.34
C ILE A 82 -9.86 5.54 -4.88
N ARG A 83 -9.90 4.46 -5.69
CA ARG A 83 -11.16 3.92 -6.23
C ARG A 83 -12.14 3.56 -5.12
N TYR A 84 -11.64 2.99 -4.02
CA TYR A 84 -12.47 2.63 -2.89
C TYR A 84 -13.02 3.85 -2.15
N CYS A 85 -12.19 4.88 -1.91
CA CYS A 85 -12.66 6.14 -1.33
C CYS A 85 -13.72 6.83 -2.20
N LYS A 86 -13.54 6.83 -3.54
CA LYS A 86 -14.55 7.34 -4.48
C LYS A 86 -15.86 6.58 -4.39
N SER A 87 -15.82 5.25 -4.21
CA SER A 87 -17.04 4.44 -4.03
C SER A 87 -17.79 4.70 -2.72
N LEU A 88 -17.20 5.49 -1.81
CA LEU A 88 -17.79 5.89 -0.54
C LEU A 88 -18.03 7.42 -0.49
N ASP A 89 -17.96 8.09 -1.65
CA ASP A 89 -18.12 9.55 -1.78
C ASP A 89 -17.15 10.38 -0.90
N LEU A 90 -15.99 9.80 -0.56
CA LEU A 90 -14.94 10.46 0.22
C LEU A 90 -13.99 11.31 -0.66
N PHE A 91 -14.00 11.04 -1.96
CA PHE A 91 -13.31 11.84 -2.98
C PHE A 91 -14.37 12.31 -3.98
N PRO A 92 -14.63 13.62 -4.09
CA PRO A 92 -15.49 14.17 -5.13
C PRO A 92 -14.90 13.98 -6.54
#